data_AF-A0A6P8B186-F1
#
_entry.id   AF-A0A6P8B186-F1
#
_cell.length_a   1.000
_cell.length_b   1.000
_cell.length_c   1.000
_cell.angle_alpha   90.00
_cell.angle_beta   90.00
_cell.angle_gamma   90.00
#
_symmetry.space_group_name_H-M   'P 1'
#
loop_
_entity.id
_entity.type
_entity.pdbx_description
1 polymer ?
#
loop_
_entity_poly.entity_id
_entity_poly.type
_entity_poly.pdbx_seq_one_letter_code
_entity_poly.pdbx_strand_id
1 'polypeptide(L)'
;MAPAGARPSSKSTNIATTNHGNGPEPPHDDGIFKIAPKGDIVLRVTFLTSKEAIRAAKRSLQPRPGQRPPASAAQQQQPVPLQSPKVTYSYRADLGLLKKHSEYFRALLDEAGPFTEARQVADALEALTLRGVKPADVDEVEDLPTVEITDDDDATRSAHRHSVFADLLRILHGAQATTKPPTMLYVVTLAVLADRFDCVTPVSRYLSSELKFKWPASRIKAGGRDDENGIGGPRLENEDVLRQRILAAWLLDQPLKLHAATRELIMYGSKRWVQANADHDDDGYEENLPSWWDLPDDLEHELQLRRERILDTLASVQRHFLSLYSSRTQVCRLGYDSSPACDSFQLGQMVKFLAHKKLLFFVDFSSASLGTIEDFATTDIGHIISLLSQVTSYQIDRNHTNCGLRIKILPIVEYIKSMLSSNVISIPRSAWKKNRAATSWMHSAEDAEGKDDGNVFRYTRSVAGDQRLRFEGAMASDRMARELFTAKSWDWTPEG
;
A
#
# COMPACT_ATOMS: atom_id res chain seq x y z
N MET A 1 61.55 -27.27 45.48
CA MET A 1 60.15 -26.81 45.62
C MET A 1 59.99 -25.59 44.73
N ALA A 2 59.02 -25.64 43.82
CA ALA A 2 58.88 -24.73 42.69
C ALA A 2 58.65 -23.26 43.08
N PRO A 3 59.25 -22.34 42.31
CA PRO A 3 58.61 -21.07 41.97
C PRO A 3 58.76 -20.75 40.48
N ALA A 4 57.75 -20.16 39.84
CA ALA A 4 57.91 -19.38 38.60
C ALA A 4 56.60 -18.63 38.32
N GLY A 5 56.50 -17.30 38.28
CA GLY A 5 57.54 -16.30 38.02
C GLY A 5 57.58 -15.98 36.53
N ALA A 6 56.94 -14.88 36.15
CA ALA A 6 56.78 -14.43 34.77
C ALA A 6 58.02 -13.71 34.21
N ARG A 7 58.20 -13.89 32.87
CA ARG A 7 58.94 -13.08 31.86
C ARG A 7 60.50 -13.08 31.89
N PRO A 8 61.18 -12.64 30.80
CA PRO A 8 60.97 -12.83 29.34
C PRO A 8 62.31 -13.07 28.56
N SER A 9 62.22 -13.16 27.22
CA SER A 9 63.21 -12.83 26.16
C SER A 9 63.08 -13.90 25.06
N SER A 10 63.23 -13.70 23.76
CA SER A 10 63.50 -12.60 22.82
C SER A 10 63.56 -13.27 21.42
N LYS A 11 63.58 -12.48 20.34
CA LYS A 11 63.72 -12.89 18.92
C LYS A 11 62.38 -13.29 18.26
N SER A 12 61.96 -12.76 17.11
CA SER A 12 62.68 -12.03 16.07
C SER A 12 61.74 -11.05 15.38
N THR A 13 62.22 -9.84 15.18
CA THR A 13 61.68 -8.81 14.31
C THR A 13 61.76 -9.30 12.86
N ASN A 14 60.64 -9.35 12.15
CA ASN A 14 60.63 -9.30 10.68
C ASN A 14 59.80 -8.09 10.27
N ILE A 15 60.52 -7.05 9.87
CA ILE A 15 60.02 -5.88 9.17
C ILE A 15 59.71 -6.35 7.74
N ALA A 16 58.43 -6.37 7.38
CA ALA A 16 58.00 -6.48 5.99
C ALA A 16 57.37 -5.14 5.59
N THR A 17 58.16 -4.46 4.78
CA THR A 17 57.94 -3.24 4.01
C THR A 17 56.51 -3.11 3.49
N THR A 18 55.90 -1.95 3.75
CA THR A 18 54.70 -1.45 3.10
C THR A 18 54.97 -1.27 1.61
N ASN A 19 54.51 -2.21 0.78
CA ASN A 19 54.34 -1.96 -0.65
C ASN A 19 52.92 -1.44 -0.86
N HIS A 20 52.80 -0.14 -1.14
CA HIS A 20 51.68 0.43 -1.87
C HIS A 20 51.66 -0.19 -3.27
N GLY A 21 51.03 -1.34 -3.40
CA GLY A 21 50.71 -1.95 -4.68
C GLY A 21 49.28 -1.59 -5.04
N ASN A 22 49.12 -0.82 -6.12
CA ASN A 22 47.88 -0.75 -6.88
C ASN A 22 47.34 -2.17 -7.07
N GLY A 23 46.31 -2.51 -6.31
CA GLY A 23 45.53 -3.71 -6.55
C GLY A 23 44.81 -3.53 -7.88
N PRO A 24 44.82 -4.52 -8.78
CA PRO A 24 44.04 -4.44 -10.01
C PRO A 24 42.58 -4.25 -9.62
N GLU A 25 41.94 -3.22 -10.19
CA GLU A 25 40.50 -3.10 -10.18
C GLU A 25 39.90 -4.46 -10.59
N PRO A 26 38.86 -4.95 -9.88
CA PRO A 26 38.23 -6.20 -10.24
C PRO A 26 37.70 -6.12 -11.68
N PRO A 27 37.85 -7.20 -12.46
CA PRO A 27 37.62 -7.18 -13.89
C PRO A 27 36.17 -6.78 -14.24
N HIS A 28 36.04 -5.84 -15.17
CA HIS A 28 34.79 -5.50 -15.84
C HIS A 28 34.21 -6.76 -16.51
N ASP A 29 33.14 -7.31 -15.95
CA ASP A 29 32.21 -8.16 -16.70
C ASP A 29 31.40 -7.16 -17.54
N ASP A 30 31.54 -7.16 -18.87
CA ASP A 30 31.08 -6.11 -19.80
C ASP A 30 29.56 -5.91 -19.82
N GLY A 31 29.02 -5.33 -18.73
CA GLY A 31 27.61 -5.07 -18.43
C GLY A 31 26.96 -4.00 -19.31
N ILE A 32 27.10 -4.16 -20.63
CA ILE A 32 26.60 -3.27 -21.65
C ILE A 32 25.26 -3.79 -22.17
N PHE A 33 24.20 -3.03 -21.96
CA PHE A 33 22.89 -3.26 -22.55
C PHE A 33 22.75 -2.47 -23.85
N LYS A 34 22.72 -3.18 -24.99
CA LYS A 34 22.41 -2.58 -26.30
C LYS A 34 20.89 -2.43 -26.44
N ILE A 35 20.34 -1.33 -25.94
CA ILE A 35 18.90 -1.03 -26.05
C ILE A 35 18.57 -0.60 -27.48
N ALA A 36 19.35 0.35 -28.01
CA ALA A 36 19.35 0.74 -29.41
C ALA A 36 20.72 0.42 -30.00
N PRO A 37 20.85 -0.60 -30.87
CA PRO A 37 22.15 -0.97 -31.44
C PRO A 37 22.85 0.15 -32.21
N LYS A 38 22.06 1.07 -32.79
CA LYS A 38 22.53 2.27 -33.50
C LYS A 38 22.35 3.56 -32.70
N GLY A 39 22.19 3.42 -31.37
CA GLY A 39 22.05 4.55 -30.48
C GLY A 39 23.28 5.44 -30.49
N ASP A 40 23.07 6.72 -30.20
CA ASP A 40 24.03 7.81 -30.25
C ASP A 40 24.50 8.25 -28.85
N ILE A 41 23.96 7.67 -27.79
CA ILE A 41 24.32 7.98 -26.40
C ILE A 41 24.44 6.74 -25.51
N VAL A 42 25.26 6.85 -24.46
CA VAL A 42 25.46 5.82 -23.44
C VAL A 42 25.04 6.36 -22.09
N LEU A 43 24.10 5.69 -21.43
CA LEU A 43 23.77 5.96 -20.03
C LEU A 43 24.62 5.03 -19.16
N ARG A 44 25.53 5.58 -18.36
CA ARG A 44 26.31 4.84 -17.37
C ARG A 44 25.61 4.95 -16.03
N VAL A 45 24.93 3.88 -15.62
CA VAL A 45 24.08 3.88 -14.43
C VAL A 45 24.71 3.09 -13.31
N THR A 46 24.94 3.75 -12.18
CA THR A 46 25.40 3.13 -10.94
C THR A 46 24.21 2.83 -10.04
N PHE A 47 23.97 1.54 -9.80
CA PHE A 47 22.96 1.05 -8.88
C PHE A 47 23.56 0.85 -7.49
N LEU A 48 22.98 1.53 -6.50
CA LEU A 48 23.24 1.35 -5.08
C LEU A 48 22.16 0.43 -4.51
N THR A 49 22.56 -0.72 -3.99
CA THR A 49 21.66 -1.73 -3.41
C THR A 49 21.96 -1.92 -1.93
N SER A 50 20.94 -1.74 -1.10
CA SER A 50 20.95 -1.97 0.34
C SER A 50 21.37 -3.41 0.70
N LYS A 51 21.95 -3.58 1.89
CA LYS A 51 22.34 -4.92 2.39
C LYS A 51 21.12 -5.81 2.57
N GLU A 52 19.99 -5.21 2.89
CA GLU A 52 18.68 -5.81 3.13
C GLU A 52 18.12 -6.40 1.84
N ALA A 53 18.12 -5.65 0.74
CA ALA A 53 17.70 -6.14 -0.57
C ALA A 53 18.59 -7.29 -1.07
N ILE A 54 19.91 -7.20 -0.84
CA ILE A 54 20.85 -8.29 -1.17
C ILE A 54 20.54 -9.55 -0.35
N ARG A 55 20.26 -9.41 0.96
CA ARG A 55 19.88 -10.53 1.83
C ARG A 55 18.54 -11.15 1.39
N ALA A 56 17.54 -10.33 1.08
CA ALA A 56 16.23 -10.78 0.60
C ALA A 56 16.35 -11.55 -0.72
N ALA A 57 17.14 -11.05 -1.67
CA ALA A 57 17.43 -11.74 -2.93
C ALA A 57 18.12 -13.09 -2.70
N LYS A 58 19.14 -13.13 -1.84
CA LYS A 58 19.82 -14.40 -1.47
C LYS A 58 18.85 -15.40 -0.85
N ARG A 59 17.94 -14.97 0.03
CA ARG A 59 16.88 -15.84 0.60
C ARG A 59 15.92 -16.35 -0.46
N SER A 60 15.54 -15.52 -1.44
CA SER A 60 14.63 -15.92 -2.53
C SER A 60 15.22 -16.97 -3.47
N LEU A 61 16.55 -17.03 -3.57
CA LEU A 61 17.30 -18.02 -4.36
C LEU A 61 17.52 -19.35 -3.62
N GLN A 62 17.25 -19.42 -2.30
CA GLN A 62 17.39 -20.65 -1.54
C GLN A 62 16.17 -21.56 -1.75
N PRO A 63 16.37 -22.85 -2.08
CA PRO A 63 15.27 -23.80 -2.20
C PRO A 63 14.58 -23.97 -0.84
N ARG A 64 13.25 -23.93 -0.83
CA ARG A 64 12.46 -24.21 0.39
C ARG A 64 12.71 -25.65 0.83
N PRO A 65 12.85 -25.92 2.15
CA PRO A 65 13.04 -27.28 2.65
C PRO A 65 11.89 -28.19 2.17
N GLY A 66 12.23 -29.26 1.43
CA GLY A 66 11.26 -30.28 0.97
C GLY A 66 10.72 -30.12 -0.46
N GLN A 67 11.06 -29.08 -1.22
CA GLN A 67 10.70 -28.98 -2.64
C GLN A 67 11.87 -29.41 -3.55
N ARG A 68 11.69 -30.49 -4.32
CA ARG A 68 12.58 -30.80 -5.45
C ARG A 68 12.40 -29.72 -6.52
N PRO A 69 13.48 -29.16 -7.08
CA PRO A 69 13.37 -28.19 -8.16
C PRO A 69 12.69 -28.84 -9.38
N PRO A 70 11.75 -28.15 -10.05
CA PRO A 70 11.14 -28.66 -11.27
C PRO A 70 12.20 -28.79 -12.38
N ALA A 71 12.11 -29.85 -13.18
CA ALA A 71 13.05 -30.13 -14.28
C ALA A 71 13.12 -29.00 -15.34
N SER A 72 12.16 -28.07 -15.34
CA SER A 72 12.13 -26.87 -16.18
C SER A 72 12.94 -25.68 -15.64
N ALA A 73 13.49 -25.76 -14.42
CA ALA A 73 14.34 -24.71 -13.84
C ALA A 73 15.75 -24.65 -14.46
N ALA A 74 16.15 -25.63 -15.27
CA ALA A 74 17.46 -25.67 -15.92
C ALA A 74 17.58 -24.71 -17.13
N GLN A 75 16.49 -24.08 -17.57
CA GLN A 75 16.48 -23.16 -18.73
C GLN A 75 16.04 -21.73 -18.40
N GLN A 76 15.73 -21.44 -17.14
CA GLN A 76 15.58 -20.05 -16.70
C GLN A 76 16.96 -19.56 -16.29
N GLN A 77 17.44 -18.48 -16.91
CA GLN A 77 18.63 -17.76 -16.46
C GLN A 77 18.46 -17.50 -14.96
N GLN A 78 19.19 -18.25 -14.13
CA GLN A 78 19.21 -18.00 -12.70
C GLN A 78 19.75 -16.59 -12.50
N PRO A 79 19.10 -15.74 -11.69
CA PRO A 79 19.63 -14.41 -11.40
C PRO A 79 21.05 -14.56 -10.85
N VAL A 80 22.03 -13.97 -11.52
CA VAL A 80 23.42 -13.95 -11.04
C VAL A 80 23.40 -13.30 -9.65
N PRO A 81 23.95 -13.94 -8.60
CA PRO A 81 23.93 -13.36 -7.26
C PRO A 81 24.57 -11.97 -7.27
N LEU A 82 23.91 -10.96 -6.71
CA LEU A 82 24.53 -9.65 -6.51
C LEU A 82 25.76 -9.80 -5.63
N GLN A 83 26.93 -9.56 -6.21
CA GLN A 83 28.23 -9.74 -5.56
C GLN A 83 28.66 -8.48 -4.80
N SER A 84 28.18 -7.29 -5.20
CA SER A 84 28.51 -6.00 -4.61
C SER A 84 27.27 -5.12 -4.37
N PRO A 85 27.33 -4.21 -3.36
CA PRO A 85 26.27 -3.23 -3.09
C PRO A 85 26.26 -2.05 -4.09
N LYS A 86 27.36 -1.87 -4.82
CA LYS A 86 27.49 -0.88 -5.89
C LYS A 86 27.81 -1.61 -7.18
N VAL A 87 26.99 -1.45 -8.20
CA VAL A 87 27.21 -2.04 -9.53
C VAL A 87 26.94 -0.98 -10.59
N THR A 88 27.80 -0.90 -11.61
CA THR A 88 27.63 0.04 -12.72
C THR A 88 27.39 -0.73 -14.01
N TYR A 89 26.40 -0.29 -14.80
CA TYR A 89 26.08 -0.84 -16.12
C TYR A 89 26.00 0.29 -17.14
N SER A 90 26.30 -0.02 -18.41
CA SER A 90 26.22 0.92 -19.52
C SER A 90 25.06 0.56 -20.44
N TYR A 91 24.27 1.55 -20.86
CA TYR A 91 23.09 1.35 -21.71
C TYR A 91 23.22 2.20 -22.97
N ARG A 92 23.42 1.56 -24.13
CA ARG A 92 23.42 2.28 -25.42
C ARG A 92 21.98 2.53 -25.86
N ALA A 93 21.62 3.79 -26.02
CA ALA A 93 20.26 4.26 -26.28
C ALA A 93 20.24 5.35 -27.37
N ASP A 94 19.03 5.69 -27.83
CA ASP A 94 18.78 6.76 -28.79
C ASP A 94 18.33 8.04 -28.06
N LEU A 95 19.13 9.09 -28.18
CA LEU A 95 18.92 10.39 -27.53
C LEU A 95 17.59 11.02 -27.92
N GLY A 96 17.20 10.92 -29.18
CA GLY A 96 15.94 11.47 -29.70
C GLY A 96 14.72 10.81 -29.06
N LEU A 97 14.73 9.49 -28.94
CA LEU A 97 13.67 8.72 -28.30
C LEU A 97 13.63 8.94 -26.79
N LEU A 98 14.79 9.04 -26.13
CA LEU A 98 14.85 9.39 -24.70
C LEU A 98 14.19 10.75 -24.44
N LYS A 99 14.60 11.80 -25.15
CA LYS A 99 14.01 13.15 -25.02
C LYS A 99 12.52 13.20 -25.36
N LYS A 100 12.08 12.36 -26.31
CA LYS A 100 10.68 12.30 -26.75
C LYS A 100 9.76 11.64 -25.73
N HIS A 101 10.27 10.65 -24.99
CA HIS A 101 9.45 9.78 -24.14
C HIS A 101 9.71 9.96 -22.65
N SER A 102 10.68 10.80 -22.26
CA SER A 102 11.00 11.14 -20.87
C SER A 102 11.26 12.64 -20.75
N GLU A 103 10.47 13.32 -19.93
CA GLU A 103 10.67 14.74 -19.62
C GLU A 103 11.96 14.97 -18.81
N TYR A 104 12.35 14.00 -17.98
CA TYR A 104 13.63 14.01 -17.28
C TYR A 104 14.81 14.10 -18.27
N PHE A 105 14.89 13.18 -19.24
CA PHE A 105 15.97 13.21 -20.23
C PHE A 105 15.86 14.39 -21.17
N ARG A 106 14.64 14.87 -21.45
CA ARG A 106 14.44 16.12 -22.20
C ARG A 106 15.08 17.29 -21.48
N ALA A 107 14.84 17.46 -20.18
CA ALA A 107 15.38 18.57 -19.38
C ALA A 107 16.89 18.44 -19.11
N LEU A 108 17.37 17.23 -18.78
CA LEU A 108 18.78 16.97 -18.49
C LEU A 108 19.68 17.20 -19.71
N LEU A 109 19.19 16.84 -20.90
CA LEU A 109 19.97 16.84 -22.14
C LEU A 109 19.59 18.01 -23.07
N ASP A 110 18.85 19.01 -22.57
CA ASP A 110 18.53 20.23 -23.33
C ASP A 110 19.76 21.14 -23.41
N GLU A 111 20.22 21.46 -24.62
CA GLU A 111 21.41 22.30 -24.84
C GLU A 111 21.23 23.73 -24.32
N ALA A 112 19.98 24.22 -24.34
CA ALA A 112 19.61 25.51 -23.77
C ALA A 112 19.40 25.46 -22.24
N GLY A 113 19.47 24.26 -21.65
CA GLY A 113 19.25 24.01 -20.24
C GLY A 113 20.43 24.41 -19.34
N PRO A 114 20.23 24.34 -18.01
CA PRO A 114 21.27 24.68 -17.04
C PRO A 114 22.30 23.57 -16.82
N PHE A 115 22.04 22.35 -17.34
CA PHE A 115 22.84 21.16 -17.06
C PHE A 115 24.08 21.08 -17.95
N THR A 116 25.21 20.71 -17.36
CA THR A 116 26.49 20.57 -18.08
C THR A 116 26.52 19.35 -18.98
N GLU A 117 25.73 18.34 -18.64
CA GLU A 117 25.60 17.05 -19.30
C GLU A 117 25.18 17.25 -20.76
N ALA A 118 24.24 18.16 -21.02
CA ALA A 118 23.79 18.48 -22.38
C ALA A 118 24.94 19.02 -23.26
N ARG A 119 25.77 19.93 -22.72
CA ARG A 119 26.92 20.49 -23.45
C ARG A 119 27.99 19.44 -23.69
N GLN A 120 28.30 18.63 -22.67
CA GLN A 120 29.27 17.53 -22.81
C GLN A 120 28.84 16.53 -23.90
N VAL A 121 27.56 16.19 -23.97
CA VAL A 121 27.01 15.33 -25.02
C VAL A 121 27.12 16.01 -26.39
N ALA A 122 26.77 17.29 -26.50
CA ALA A 122 26.85 18.04 -27.76
C ALA A 122 28.31 18.15 -28.26
N ASP A 123 29.24 18.53 -27.40
CA ASP A 123 30.67 18.65 -27.71
C ASP A 123 31.26 17.30 -28.18
N ALA A 124 30.87 16.20 -27.52
CA ALA A 124 31.32 14.86 -27.89
C ALA A 124 30.74 14.40 -29.24
N LEU A 125 29.47 14.73 -29.54
CA LEU A 125 28.86 14.46 -30.84
C LEU A 125 29.48 15.32 -31.95
N GLU A 126 29.82 16.58 -31.66
CA GLU A 126 30.54 17.45 -32.58
C GLU A 126 31.95 16.89 -32.85
N ALA A 127 32.67 16.44 -31.82
CA ALA A 127 33.97 15.82 -31.96
C ALA A 127 33.93 14.53 -32.81
N LEU A 128 32.87 13.72 -32.70
CA LEU A 128 32.64 12.58 -33.59
C LEU A 128 32.42 13.02 -35.04
N THR A 129 31.63 14.08 -35.23
CA THR A 129 31.33 14.65 -36.54
C THR A 129 32.59 15.21 -37.21
N LEU A 130 33.46 15.88 -36.45
CA LEU A 130 34.76 16.39 -36.92
C LEU A 130 35.72 15.25 -37.32
N ARG A 131 35.62 14.07 -36.67
CA ARG A 131 36.33 12.84 -37.06
C ARG A 131 35.74 12.16 -38.30
N GLY A 132 34.60 12.63 -38.81
CA GLY A 132 33.90 12.02 -39.94
C GLY A 132 33.19 10.71 -39.58
N VAL A 133 33.00 10.42 -38.29
CA VAL A 133 32.37 9.19 -37.80
C VAL A 133 30.95 9.49 -37.35
N LYS A 134 29.97 8.73 -37.82
CA LYS A 134 28.59 8.85 -37.35
C LYS A 134 28.42 8.06 -36.05
N PRO A 135 27.68 8.56 -35.04
CA PRO A 135 27.43 7.83 -33.80
C PRO A 135 26.83 6.42 -34.01
N ALA A 136 26.01 6.25 -35.05
CA ALA A 136 25.41 4.97 -35.41
C ALA A 136 26.42 3.91 -35.89
N ASP A 137 27.58 4.34 -36.39
CA ASP A 137 28.64 3.50 -36.95
C ASP A 137 29.77 3.23 -35.95
N VAL A 138 29.67 3.79 -34.74
CA VAL A 138 30.62 3.53 -33.64
C VAL A 138 30.33 2.14 -33.04
N ASP A 139 31.33 1.25 -33.09
CA ASP A 139 31.25 -0.10 -32.52
C ASP A 139 31.57 -0.12 -31.01
N GLU A 140 32.53 0.69 -30.57
CA GLU A 140 32.98 0.79 -29.18
C GLU A 140 32.16 1.80 -28.37
N VAL A 141 31.58 1.35 -27.25
CA VAL A 141 30.70 2.17 -26.41
C VAL A 141 31.44 3.35 -25.77
N GLU A 142 32.75 3.24 -25.58
CA GLU A 142 33.60 4.27 -24.96
C GLU A 142 33.79 5.51 -25.84
N ASP A 143 33.62 5.37 -27.16
CA ASP A 143 33.71 6.47 -28.13
C ASP A 143 32.43 7.31 -28.23
N LEU A 144 31.34 6.85 -27.61
CA LEU A 144 30.05 7.54 -27.58
C LEU A 144 29.92 8.49 -26.38
N PRO A 145 29.16 9.59 -26.51
CA PRO A 145 28.87 10.47 -25.37
C PRO A 145 28.22 9.68 -24.23
N THR A 146 28.74 9.86 -23.02
CA THR A 146 28.30 9.15 -21.82
C THR A 146 27.67 10.10 -20.82
N VAL A 147 26.52 9.71 -20.26
CA VAL A 147 25.85 10.41 -19.16
C VAL A 147 25.84 9.53 -17.92
N GLU A 148 26.32 10.04 -16.80
CA GLU A 148 26.35 9.32 -15.53
C GLU A 148 25.03 9.50 -14.76
N ILE A 149 24.49 8.40 -14.25
CA ILE A 149 23.26 8.37 -13.46
C ILE A 149 23.48 7.52 -12.22
N THR A 150 23.03 7.97 -11.06
CA THR A 150 23.02 7.17 -9.83
C THR A 150 21.60 6.82 -9.43
N ASP A 151 21.37 5.56 -9.08
CA ASP A 151 20.07 5.00 -8.74
C ASP A 151 20.15 4.14 -7.47
N ASP A 152 19.46 4.57 -6.41
CA ASP A 152 19.34 3.92 -5.08
C ASP A 152 18.07 3.08 -4.95
N ASP A 153 18.10 2.01 -4.14
CA ASP A 153 16.99 1.06 -3.98
C ASP A 153 16.00 1.39 -2.86
N ASP A 154 16.10 2.56 -2.23
CA ASP A 154 15.27 2.98 -1.10
C ASP A 154 13.78 2.82 -1.41
N ALA A 155 13.40 3.19 -2.64
CA ALA A 155 12.03 3.17 -3.12
C ALA A 155 11.44 1.81 -3.50
N THR A 156 12.25 0.74 -3.61
CA THR A 156 11.75 -0.57 -4.09
C THR A 156 12.27 -1.75 -3.27
N ARG A 157 13.43 -1.60 -2.62
CA ARG A 157 14.25 -2.67 -2.02
C ARG A 157 14.40 -3.90 -2.93
N SER A 158 14.39 -3.68 -4.24
CA SER A 158 14.51 -4.74 -5.24
C SER A 158 15.97 -4.95 -5.60
N ALA A 159 16.42 -6.19 -5.49
CA ALA A 159 17.61 -6.64 -6.19
C ALA A 159 17.37 -6.63 -7.73
N HIS A 160 18.44 -6.49 -8.51
CA HIS A 160 18.44 -6.60 -9.98
C HIS A 160 17.69 -5.50 -10.76
N ARG A 161 17.58 -4.30 -10.19
CA ARG A 161 16.95 -3.13 -10.85
C ARG A 161 17.58 -2.75 -12.19
N HIS A 162 18.85 -3.07 -12.41
CA HIS A 162 19.53 -2.90 -13.70
C HIS A 162 18.78 -3.56 -14.87
N SER A 163 18.14 -4.71 -14.64
CA SER A 163 17.36 -5.42 -15.67
C SER A 163 16.00 -4.75 -15.92
N VAL A 164 15.36 -4.23 -14.86
CA VAL A 164 14.10 -3.47 -14.96
C VAL A 164 14.33 -2.13 -15.64
N PHE A 165 15.45 -1.46 -15.35
CA PHE A 165 15.87 -0.24 -16.03
C PHE A 165 16.17 -0.51 -17.51
N ALA A 166 16.82 -1.63 -17.85
CA ALA A 166 16.98 -2.04 -19.25
C ALA A 166 15.61 -2.20 -19.96
N ASP A 167 14.65 -2.84 -19.30
CA ASP A 167 13.29 -3.01 -19.84
C ASP A 167 12.53 -1.68 -19.95
N LEU A 168 12.70 -0.76 -19.00
CA LEU A 168 12.18 0.61 -19.10
C LEU A 168 12.69 1.28 -20.38
N LEU A 169 14.00 1.27 -20.59
CA LEU A 169 14.60 1.86 -21.79
C LEU A 169 14.08 1.17 -23.06
N ARG A 170 13.95 -0.17 -23.09
CA ARG A 170 13.34 -0.88 -24.23
C ARG A 170 11.93 -0.38 -24.53
N ILE A 171 11.10 -0.19 -23.50
CA ILE A 171 9.73 0.32 -23.66
C ILE A 171 9.75 1.73 -24.26
N LEU A 172 10.65 2.62 -23.83
CA LEU A 172 10.80 3.96 -24.43
C LEU A 172 11.19 3.90 -25.91
N HIS A 173 11.88 2.83 -26.33
CA HIS A 173 12.28 2.59 -27.72
C HIS A 173 11.26 1.75 -28.52
N GLY A 174 10.08 1.46 -27.95
CA GLY A 174 9.07 0.62 -28.61
C GLY A 174 9.46 -0.86 -28.74
N ALA A 175 10.44 -1.31 -27.97
CA ALA A 175 10.87 -2.70 -27.90
C ALA A 175 10.20 -3.44 -26.73
N GLN A 176 10.09 -4.76 -26.86
CA GLN A 176 9.51 -5.62 -25.82
C GLN A 176 10.43 -5.75 -24.61
N ALA A 177 9.82 -5.77 -23.42
CA ALA A 177 10.50 -6.15 -22.20
C ALA A 177 10.98 -7.60 -22.25
N THR A 178 12.16 -7.84 -21.67
CA THR A 178 12.80 -9.15 -21.62
C THR A 178 12.36 -9.98 -20.42
N THR A 179 11.97 -9.34 -19.32
CA THR A 179 11.55 -10.02 -18.10
C THR A 179 10.23 -10.76 -18.29
N LYS A 180 10.26 -12.11 -18.22
CA LYS A 180 9.08 -12.98 -18.35
C LYS A 180 9.18 -14.18 -17.38
N PRO A 181 8.11 -14.51 -16.62
CA PRO A 181 6.85 -13.77 -16.49
C PRO A 181 6.97 -12.53 -15.58
N PRO A 182 6.24 -11.43 -15.88
CA PRO A 182 6.24 -10.25 -15.01
C PRO A 182 5.58 -10.54 -13.66
N THR A 183 6.26 -10.16 -12.57
CA THR A 183 5.75 -10.23 -11.18
C THR A 183 5.21 -8.88 -10.72
N MET A 184 4.47 -8.82 -9.59
CA MET A 184 4.07 -7.52 -9.02
C MET A 184 5.26 -6.65 -8.62
N LEU A 185 6.29 -7.25 -8.04
CA LEU A 185 7.50 -6.53 -7.66
C LEU A 185 8.19 -5.92 -8.89
N TYR A 186 8.21 -6.63 -10.02
CA TYR A 186 8.69 -6.09 -11.29
C TYR A 186 7.86 -4.88 -11.74
N VAL A 187 6.52 -5.00 -11.73
CA VAL A 187 5.63 -3.92 -12.19
C VAL A 187 5.73 -2.68 -11.30
N VAL A 188 5.78 -2.84 -9.97
CA VAL A 188 5.94 -1.68 -9.07
C VAL A 188 7.33 -1.04 -9.21
N THR A 189 8.39 -1.85 -9.40
CA THR A 189 9.74 -1.32 -9.65
C THR A 189 9.79 -0.54 -10.97
N LEU A 190 9.15 -1.08 -12.02
CA LEU A 190 9.02 -0.40 -13.31
C LEU A 190 8.22 0.90 -13.18
N ALA A 191 7.16 0.91 -12.37
CA ALA A 191 6.36 2.10 -12.10
C ALA A 191 7.15 3.20 -11.37
N VAL A 192 7.90 2.82 -10.33
CA VAL A 192 8.76 3.75 -9.57
C VAL A 192 9.88 4.33 -10.45
N LEU A 193 10.53 3.49 -11.27
CA LEU A 193 11.53 3.99 -12.23
C LEU A 193 10.88 4.91 -13.28
N ALA A 194 9.71 4.55 -13.80
CA ALA A 194 9.01 5.38 -14.77
C ALA A 194 8.63 6.75 -14.21
N ASP A 195 8.24 6.81 -12.94
CA ASP A 195 7.97 8.06 -12.23
C ASP A 195 9.25 8.87 -12.01
N ARG A 196 10.32 8.24 -11.49
CA ARG A 196 11.64 8.89 -11.28
C ARG A 196 12.21 9.51 -12.54
N PHE A 197 12.08 8.83 -13.69
CA PHE A 197 12.57 9.29 -14.99
C PHE A 197 11.49 10.00 -15.82
N ASP A 198 10.37 10.40 -15.21
CA ASP A 198 9.24 11.11 -15.82
C ASP A 198 8.85 10.58 -17.21
N CYS A 199 8.59 9.28 -17.27
CA CYS A 199 8.23 8.52 -18.46
C CYS A 199 7.10 7.51 -18.19
N VAL A 200 6.19 7.88 -17.29
CA VAL A 200 5.02 7.08 -16.89
C VAL A 200 4.12 6.73 -18.07
N THR A 201 3.87 7.67 -18.97
CA THR A 201 2.92 7.51 -20.09
C THR A 201 3.22 6.32 -21.02
N PRO A 202 4.44 6.18 -21.58
CA PRO A 202 4.77 5.02 -22.42
C PRO A 202 4.70 3.70 -21.64
N VAL A 203 5.11 3.69 -20.36
CA VAL A 203 5.07 2.49 -19.52
C VAL A 203 3.63 2.07 -19.19
N SER A 204 2.75 3.02 -18.88
CA SER A 204 1.32 2.77 -18.64
C SER A 204 0.64 2.18 -19.87
N ARG A 205 0.95 2.73 -21.06
CA ARG A 205 0.45 2.18 -22.33
C ARG A 205 0.94 0.75 -22.53
N TYR A 206 2.25 0.51 -22.38
CA TYR A 206 2.84 -0.81 -22.53
C TYR A 206 2.25 -1.84 -21.56
N LEU A 207 2.05 -1.46 -20.29
CA LEU A 207 1.39 -2.31 -19.29
C LEU A 207 -0.02 -2.72 -19.71
N SER A 208 -0.74 -1.84 -20.39
CA SER A 208 -2.14 -2.03 -20.77
C SER A 208 -2.31 -2.82 -22.08
N SER A 209 -1.41 -2.63 -23.06
CA SER A 209 -1.55 -3.21 -24.40
C SER A 209 -0.67 -4.42 -24.67
N GLU A 210 0.54 -4.46 -24.10
CA GLU A 210 1.59 -5.38 -24.55
C GLU A 210 2.06 -6.31 -23.44
N LEU A 211 2.19 -5.79 -22.22
CA LEU A 211 2.53 -6.62 -21.07
C LEU A 211 1.31 -7.46 -20.70
N LYS A 212 1.38 -8.78 -20.94
CA LYS A 212 0.37 -9.77 -20.52
C LYS A 212 0.37 -9.99 -19.00
N PHE A 213 0.32 -8.90 -18.23
CA PHE A 213 0.40 -8.91 -16.78
C PHE A 213 -0.97 -9.13 -16.16
N LYS A 214 -1.10 -10.21 -15.40
CA LYS A 214 -2.29 -10.45 -14.57
C LYS A 214 -2.04 -9.88 -13.19
N TRP A 215 -2.73 -8.79 -12.87
CA TRP A 215 -2.79 -8.26 -11.51
C TRP A 215 -3.23 -9.36 -10.53
N PRO A 216 -2.42 -9.71 -9.53
CA PRO A 216 -2.75 -10.76 -8.59
C PRO A 216 -3.91 -10.33 -7.70
N ALA A 217 -4.70 -11.33 -7.30
CA ALA A 217 -5.76 -11.12 -6.33
C ALA A 217 -5.19 -11.00 -4.91
N SER A 218 -5.91 -10.28 -4.07
CA SER A 218 -5.72 -10.34 -2.62
C SER A 218 -6.05 -11.73 -2.11
N ARG A 219 -5.22 -12.24 -1.20
CA ARG A 219 -5.40 -13.52 -0.53
C ARG A 219 -5.93 -13.27 0.86
N ILE A 220 -7.08 -13.86 1.12
CA ILE A 220 -7.77 -13.73 2.39
C ILE A 220 -7.62 -15.06 3.12
N LYS A 221 -7.02 -14.99 4.31
CA LYS A 221 -6.95 -16.13 5.22
C LYS A 221 -8.20 -16.11 6.09
N ALA A 222 -8.91 -17.23 6.16
CA ALA A 222 -9.99 -17.37 7.14
C ALA A 222 -9.39 -17.29 8.54
N GLY A 223 -9.94 -16.42 9.39
CA GLY A 223 -9.56 -16.35 10.80
C GLY A 223 -9.82 -17.68 11.50
N GLY A 224 -8.90 -18.07 12.38
CA GLY A 224 -9.04 -19.28 13.19
C GLY A 224 -10.07 -19.07 14.32
N ARG A 225 -10.64 -20.15 14.83
CA ARG A 225 -11.37 -20.12 16.11
C ARG A 225 -10.45 -19.77 17.30
N ASP A 226 -9.16 -20.03 17.12
CA ASP A 226 -8.09 -19.85 18.10
C ASP A 226 -7.23 -18.60 17.83
N ASP A 227 -7.72 -17.64 17.01
CA ASP A 227 -7.12 -16.30 17.01
C ASP A 227 -7.49 -15.65 18.36
N GLU A 228 -6.70 -15.98 19.39
CA GLU A 228 -6.90 -15.60 20.79
C GLU A 228 -7.02 -14.07 20.93
N ASN A 229 -6.43 -13.31 19.99
CA ASN A 229 -6.34 -11.86 19.98
C ASN A 229 -6.99 -11.25 18.71
N GLY A 230 -8.32 -11.06 18.76
CA GLY A 230 -9.11 -10.29 17.80
C GLY A 230 -10.61 -10.67 17.82
N ILE A 231 -11.45 -9.87 17.14
CA ILE A 231 -12.85 -10.21 16.77
C ILE A 231 -12.93 -11.54 15.97
N GLY A 232 -11.80 -12.04 15.48
CA GLY A 232 -11.71 -13.14 14.53
C GLY A 232 -12.10 -12.69 13.13
N GLY A 233 -12.21 -13.65 12.22
CA GLY A 233 -12.68 -13.40 10.85
C GLY A 233 -11.59 -13.25 9.80
N PRO A 234 -11.98 -12.99 8.54
CA PRO A 234 -11.06 -12.99 7.41
C PRO A 234 -10.01 -11.87 7.53
N ARG A 235 -8.73 -12.20 7.27
CA ARG A 235 -7.62 -11.25 7.31
C ARG A 235 -6.85 -11.25 5.99
N LEU A 236 -6.32 -10.09 5.62
CA LEU A 236 -5.49 -9.92 4.43
C LEU A 236 -4.11 -10.54 4.67
N GLU A 237 -3.77 -11.59 3.94
CA GLU A 237 -2.51 -12.33 4.10
C GLU A 237 -1.36 -11.65 3.35
N ASN A 238 -1.63 -11.09 2.17
CA ASN A 238 -0.65 -10.53 1.25
C ASN A 238 -0.82 -9.02 1.06
N GLU A 239 -0.88 -8.29 2.18
CA GLU A 239 -1.01 -6.84 2.20
C GLU A 239 0.05 -6.11 1.37
N ASP A 240 1.30 -6.61 1.37
CA ASP A 240 2.39 -6.11 0.53
C ASP A 240 2.00 -6.05 -0.94
N VAL A 241 1.37 -7.12 -1.43
CA VAL A 241 0.93 -7.23 -2.82
C VAL A 241 -0.19 -6.23 -3.09
N LEU A 242 -1.11 -6.03 -2.14
CA LEU A 242 -2.18 -5.05 -2.27
C LEU A 242 -1.64 -3.61 -2.31
N ARG A 243 -0.69 -3.26 -1.44
CA ARG A 243 -0.02 -1.95 -1.45
C ARG A 243 0.75 -1.71 -2.74
N GLN A 244 1.52 -2.70 -3.22
CA GLN A 244 2.18 -2.63 -4.53
C GLN A 244 1.18 -2.41 -5.66
N ARG A 245 0.00 -3.04 -5.61
CA ARG A 245 -1.08 -2.82 -6.59
C ARG A 245 -1.56 -1.38 -6.55
N ILE A 246 -1.79 -0.81 -5.37
CA ILE A 246 -2.22 0.58 -5.21
C ILE A 246 -1.17 1.52 -5.78
N LEU A 247 0.09 1.38 -5.37
CA LEU A 247 1.17 2.24 -5.83
C LEU A 247 1.38 2.16 -7.35
N ALA A 248 1.48 0.94 -7.91
CA ALA A 248 1.62 0.78 -9.36
C ALA A 248 0.43 1.37 -10.12
N ALA A 249 -0.80 1.20 -9.60
CA ALA A 249 -1.99 1.77 -10.21
C ALA A 249 -2.07 3.30 -10.07
N TRP A 250 -1.50 3.85 -9.00
CA TRP A 250 -1.38 5.30 -8.78
C TRP A 250 -0.42 5.93 -9.78
N LEU A 251 0.82 5.44 -9.80
CA LEU A 251 1.89 5.95 -10.65
C LEU A 251 1.57 5.77 -12.12
N LEU A 252 1.14 4.57 -12.54
CA LEU A 252 0.87 4.27 -13.95
C LEU A 252 -0.54 4.66 -14.42
N ASP A 253 -1.25 5.49 -13.65
CA ASP A 253 -2.59 5.99 -13.97
C ASP A 253 -3.56 4.88 -14.44
N GLN A 254 -3.85 3.93 -13.55
CA GLN A 254 -4.76 2.80 -13.78
C GLN A 254 -6.02 2.93 -12.91
N PRO A 255 -7.02 3.76 -13.30
CA PRO A 255 -8.11 4.18 -12.43
C PRO A 255 -8.93 3.04 -11.84
N LEU A 256 -9.30 2.05 -12.65
CA LEU A 256 -10.13 0.92 -12.20
C LEU A 256 -9.38 0.01 -11.22
N LYS A 257 -8.07 -0.16 -11.43
CA LYS A 257 -7.22 -0.96 -10.54
C LYS A 257 -7.01 -0.25 -9.21
N LEU A 258 -6.76 1.06 -9.25
CA LEU A 258 -6.65 1.90 -8.05
C LEU A 258 -7.95 1.86 -7.25
N HIS A 259 -9.10 2.08 -7.91
CA HIS A 259 -10.40 2.09 -7.26
C HIS A 259 -10.70 0.77 -6.53
N ALA A 260 -10.45 -0.37 -7.18
CA ALA A 260 -10.65 -1.68 -6.56
C ALA A 260 -9.67 -1.94 -5.41
N ALA A 261 -8.37 -1.67 -5.61
CA ALA A 261 -7.35 -1.97 -4.62
C ALA A 261 -7.46 -1.10 -3.36
N THR A 262 -7.77 0.20 -3.51
CA THR A 262 -8.02 1.10 -2.37
C THR A 262 -9.26 0.70 -1.58
N ARG A 263 -10.31 0.23 -2.26
CA ARG A 263 -11.49 -0.36 -1.60
C ARG A 263 -11.12 -1.54 -0.73
N GLU A 264 -10.37 -2.49 -1.30
CA GLU A 264 -9.95 -3.71 -0.60
C GLU A 264 -9.16 -3.35 0.66
N LEU A 265 -8.22 -2.40 0.59
CA LEU A 265 -7.41 -2.00 1.74
C LEU A 265 -8.27 -1.35 2.84
N ILE A 266 -9.21 -0.47 2.47
CA ILE A 266 -10.13 0.14 3.45
C ILE A 266 -10.98 -0.92 4.14
N MET A 267 -11.52 -1.89 3.39
CA MET A 267 -12.42 -2.92 3.91
C MET A 267 -11.69 -3.93 4.82
N TYR A 268 -10.54 -4.45 4.38
CA TYR A 268 -9.78 -5.44 5.14
C TYR A 268 -8.91 -4.82 6.24
N GLY A 269 -8.55 -3.55 6.11
CA GLY A 269 -7.65 -2.91 7.05
C GLY A 269 -6.19 -3.09 6.69
N SER A 270 -5.32 -2.52 7.52
CA SER A 270 -3.88 -2.54 7.31
C SER A 270 -3.14 -2.68 8.63
N LYS A 271 -2.02 -3.42 8.60
CA LYS A 271 -1.12 -3.58 9.74
C LYS A 271 -0.36 -2.30 10.09
N ARG A 272 -0.41 -1.30 9.22
CA ARG A 272 0.21 0.01 9.47
C ARG A 272 -0.69 0.92 10.30
N TRP A 273 -2.01 0.68 10.31
CA TRP A 273 -2.97 1.56 10.98
C TRP A 273 -3.15 1.22 12.47
N VAL A 274 -2.29 0.37 13.03
CA VAL A 274 -2.33 -0.08 14.43
C VAL A 274 -1.89 1.09 15.32
N GLN A 275 -2.84 1.68 16.05
CA GLN A 275 -2.57 2.83 16.94
C GLN A 275 -2.21 2.42 18.38
N ALA A 276 -2.47 1.18 18.79
CA ALA A 276 -2.55 0.84 20.22
C ALA A 276 -1.22 0.50 20.93
N ASN A 277 -0.11 0.28 20.22
CA ASN A 277 1.17 -0.15 20.81
C ASN A 277 2.39 0.62 20.27
N ALA A 278 2.26 1.92 20.01
CA ALA A 278 3.39 2.77 19.65
C ALA A 278 4.47 2.87 20.76
N ASP A 279 4.16 2.42 21.98
CA ASP A 279 5.02 2.53 23.17
C ASP A 279 5.60 1.20 23.68
N HIS A 280 5.63 0.12 22.88
CA HIS A 280 6.37 -1.09 23.25
C HIS A 280 7.38 -1.46 22.16
N ASP A 281 8.63 -1.07 22.41
CA ASP A 281 9.86 -1.81 22.09
C ASP A 281 9.72 -2.91 21.03
N ASP A 282 9.47 -2.55 19.76
CA ASP A 282 9.54 -3.48 18.63
C ASP A 282 10.78 -3.17 17.77
N ASP A 283 11.93 -3.60 18.28
CA ASP A 283 13.02 -4.23 17.55
C ASP A 283 13.18 -3.86 16.05
N GLY A 284 13.30 -2.57 15.72
CA GLY A 284 13.69 -2.10 14.38
C GLY A 284 12.75 -2.48 13.22
N TYR A 285 11.47 -2.76 13.46
CA TYR A 285 10.52 -3.09 12.38
C TYR A 285 10.13 -1.89 11.51
N GLU A 286 10.00 -0.69 12.08
CA GLU A 286 9.70 0.55 11.31
C GLU A 286 10.88 1.04 10.46
N GLU A 287 12.12 0.88 10.92
CA GLU A 287 13.32 1.23 10.14
C GLU A 287 13.54 0.31 8.91
N ASN A 288 12.79 -0.79 8.80
CA ASN A 288 13.02 -1.87 7.84
C ASN A 288 11.94 -2.06 6.76
N LEU A 289 11.00 -1.13 6.59
CA LEU A 289 10.02 -1.19 5.50
C LEU A 289 10.48 -0.38 4.25
N PRO A 290 10.23 -0.87 3.02
CA PRO A 290 10.46 -0.07 1.82
C PRO A 290 9.67 1.23 1.84
N SER A 291 10.17 2.32 1.27
CA SER A 291 9.42 3.59 1.29
C SER A 291 8.08 3.51 0.53
N TRP A 292 7.95 2.60 -0.44
CA TRP A 292 6.70 2.30 -1.13
C TRP A 292 5.60 1.71 -0.23
N TRP A 293 5.95 1.27 0.98
CA TRP A 293 4.98 0.88 1.99
C TRP A 293 4.15 2.08 2.47
N ASP A 294 4.67 3.30 2.30
CA ASP A 294 3.92 4.53 2.43
C ASP A 294 3.35 4.97 1.10
N LEU A 295 2.02 5.10 1.05
CA LEU A 295 1.35 5.51 -0.16
C LEU A 295 1.48 7.04 -0.33
N PRO A 296 1.90 7.52 -1.51
CA PRO A 296 2.26 8.93 -1.73
C PRO A 296 1.04 9.87 -1.72
N ASP A 297 1.28 11.18 -1.78
CA ASP A 297 0.26 12.23 -1.97
C ASP A 297 -0.87 12.21 -0.90
N ASP A 298 -0.50 11.96 0.36
CA ASP A 298 -1.36 11.69 1.53
C ASP A 298 -2.44 10.61 1.31
N LEU A 299 -2.22 9.73 0.32
CA LEU A 299 -3.12 8.63 0.05
C LEU A 299 -3.21 7.69 1.25
N GLU A 300 -2.10 7.43 1.96
CA GLU A 300 -2.12 6.59 3.17
C GLU A 300 -3.06 7.15 4.25
N HIS A 301 -2.90 8.44 4.59
CA HIS A 301 -3.73 9.14 5.58
C HIS A 301 -5.21 9.18 5.17
N GLU A 302 -5.51 9.45 3.91
CA GLU A 302 -6.90 9.45 3.42
C GLU A 302 -7.54 8.06 3.54
N LEU A 303 -6.83 6.99 3.16
CA LEU A 303 -7.36 5.61 3.23
C LEU A 303 -7.60 5.19 4.68
N GLN A 304 -6.68 5.52 5.58
CA GLN A 304 -6.84 5.30 7.01
C GLN A 304 -8.07 6.06 7.55
N LEU A 305 -8.16 7.36 7.29
CA LEU A 305 -9.29 8.19 7.74
C LEU A 305 -10.63 7.64 7.25
N ARG A 306 -10.72 7.23 5.98
CA ARG A 306 -11.95 6.64 5.42
C ARG A 306 -12.38 5.40 6.19
N ARG A 307 -11.43 4.53 6.51
CA ARG A 307 -11.70 3.34 7.32
C ARG A 307 -12.16 3.72 8.72
N GLU A 308 -11.44 4.60 9.40
CA GLU A 308 -11.77 5.05 10.75
C GLU A 308 -13.20 5.60 10.81
N ARG A 309 -13.58 6.44 9.85
CA ARG A 309 -14.94 6.98 9.72
C ARG A 309 -16.02 5.92 9.52
N ILE A 310 -15.74 4.88 8.75
CA ILE A 310 -16.66 3.74 8.58
C ILE A 310 -16.78 2.95 9.89
N LEU A 311 -15.67 2.69 10.57
CA LEU A 311 -15.66 2.01 11.86
C LEU A 311 -16.39 2.83 12.93
N ASP A 312 -16.19 4.15 12.98
CA ASP A 312 -16.91 5.07 13.86
C ASP A 312 -18.41 5.04 13.62
N THR A 313 -18.82 5.00 12.35
CA THR A 313 -20.22 4.86 11.93
C THR A 313 -20.81 3.55 12.47
N LEU A 314 -20.12 2.42 12.30
CA LEU A 314 -20.55 1.12 12.83
C LEU A 314 -20.62 1.12 14.36
N ALA A 315 -19.59 1.67 15.03
CA ALA A 315 -19.54 1.79 16.48
C ALA A 315 -20.64 2.72 17.02
N SER A 316 -21.06 3.73 16.24
CA SER A 316 -22.12 4.65 16.64
C SER A 316 -23.48 3.95 16.80
N VAL A 317 -23.74 2.88 16.04
CA VAL A 317 -24.97 2.08 16.17
C VAL A 317 -25.03 1.45 17.57
N GLN A 318 -23.93 0.83 17.99
CA GLN A 318 -23.83 0.21 19.32
C GLN A 318 -23.95 1.27 20.42
N ARG A 319 -23.20 2.37 20.30
CA ARG A 319 -23.22 3.49 21.25
C ARG A 319 -24.62 4.07 21.41
N HIS A 320 -25.35 4.25 20.30
CA HIS A 320 -26.71 4.78 20.32
C HIS A 320 -27.65 3.88 21.12
N PHE A 321 -27.71 2.58 20.84
CA PHE A 321 -28.62 1.70 21.58
C PHE A 321 -28.19 1.49 23.03
N LEU A 322 -26.89 1.39 23.31
CA LEU A 322 -26.40 1.34 24.69
C LEU A 322 -26.81 2.60 25.47
N SER A 323 -26.64 3.79 24.87
CA SER A 323 -27.07 5.05 25.47
C SER A 323 -28.59 5.10 25.66
N LEU A 324 -29.36 4.71 24.65
CA LEU A 324 -30.81 4.73 24.69
C LEU A 324 -31.37 3.84 25.81
N TYR A 325 -30.90 2.60 25.94
CA TYR A 325 -31.39 1.64 26.93
C TYR A 325 -30.76 1.78 28.32
N SER A 326 -29.61 2.45 28.44
CA SER A 326 -29.05 2.85 29.75
C SER A 326 -29.57 4.19 30.25
N SER A 327 -30.26 4.94 29.39
CA SER A 327 -30.94 6.16 29.79
C SER A 327 -32.05 5.85 30.80
N ARG A 328 -32.45 6.87 31.58
CA ARG A 328 -33.62 6.77 32.45
C ARG A 328 -34.95 6.93 31.70
N THR A 329 -34.91 7.01 30.37
CA THR A 329 -36.11 7.17 29.55
C THR A 329 -36.66 5.80 29.15
N GLN A 330 -37.98 5.65 29.28
CA GLN A 330 -38.64 4.41 28.94
C GLN A 330 -38.73 4.25 27.41
N VAL A 331 -38.16 3.17 26.89
CA VAL A 331 -38.13 2.84 25.45
C VAL A 331 -39.30 1.94 25.09
N CYS A 332 -39.66 1.00 25.97
CA CYS A 332 -40.84 0.17 25.81
C CYS A 332 -42.12 1.00 26.03
N ARG A 333 -42.83 1.30 24.94
CA ARG A 333 -44.07 2.12 24.95
C ARG A 333 -45.36 1.31 25.09
N LEU A 334 -45.27 0.01 25.41
CA LEU A 334 -46.46 -0.84 25.50
C LEU A 334 -47.34 -0.55 26.73
N GLY A 335 -46.84 0.21 27.71
CA GLY A 335 -47.64 0.71 28.84
C GLY A 335 -48.03 -0.33 29.89
N TYR A 336 -47.47 -1.56 29.81
CA TYR A 336 -47.63 -2.60 30.83
C TYR A 336 -46.66 -2.41 31.99
N ASP A 337 -46.98 -2.93 33.18
CA ASP A 337 -46.10 -2.91 34.36
C ASP A 337 -44.72 -3.55 34.11
N SER A 338 -44.65 -4.46 33.12
CA SER A 338 -43.42 -5.12 32.67
C SER A 338 -42.54 -4.25 31.76
N SER A 339 -42.97 -3.04 31.38
CA SER A 339 -42.24 -2.21 30.41
C SER A 339 -40.83 -1.80 30.89
N PRO A 340 -40.61 -1.38 32.16
CA PRO A 340 -39.26 -1.15 32.68
C PRO A 340 -38.40 -2.42 32.75
N ALA A 341 -39.03 -3.56 33.06
CA ALA A 341 -38.35 -4.86 33.07
C ALA A 341 -37.94 -5.29 31.65
N CYS A 342 -38.76 -4.99 30.64
CA CYS A 342 -38.44 -5.21 29.24
C CYS A 342 -37.21 -4.41 28.81
N ASP A 343 -37.13 -3.11 29.13
CA ASP A 343 -35.98 -2.27 28.76
C ASP A 343 -34.68 -2.78 29.40
N SER A 344 -34.73 -3.15 30.69
CA SER A 344 -33.60 -3.74 31.42
C SER A 344 -33.18 -5.08 30.82
N PHE A 345 -34.14 -5.93 30.44
CA PHE A 345 -33.88 -7.20 29.76
C PHE A 345 -33.20 -7.00 28.40
N GLN A 346 -33.68 -6.05 27.59
CA GLN A 346 -33.07 -5.76 26.29
C GLN A 346 -31.64 -5.23 26.43
N LEU A 347 -31.38 -4.36 27.41
CA LEU A 347 -30.02 -3.89 27.71
C LEU A 347 -29.09 -5.06 28.04
N GLY A 348 -29.51 -5.95 28.94
CA GLY A 348 -28.72 -7.13 29.32
C GLY A 348 -28.43 -8.07 28.16
N GLN A 349 -29.42 -8.33 27.30
CA GLN A 349 -29.23 -9.17 26.11
C GLN A 349 -28.31 -8.50 25.07
N MET A 350 -28.42 -7.17 24.89
CA MET A 350 -27.55 -6.40 24.01
C MET A 350 -26.08 -6.48 24.46
N VAL A 351 -25.83 -6.20 25.73
CA VAL A 351 -24.48 -6.30 26.33
C VAL A 351 -23.91 -7.70 26.16
N LYS A 352 -24.70 -8.73 26.51
CA LYS A 352 -24.29 -10.14 26.37
C LYS A 352 -23.93 -10.48 24.93
N PHE A 353 -24.75 -10.05 23.97
CA PHE A 353 -24.51 -10.29 22.55
C PHE A 353 -23.23 -9.60 22.06
N LEU A 354 -23.09 -8.30 22.30
CA LEU A 354 -21.94 -7.52 21.82
C LEU A 354 -20.63 -8.02 22.43
N ALA A 355 -20.62 -8.31 23.74
CA ALA A 355 -19.44 -8.86 24.41
C ALA A 355 -19.09 -10.27 23.89
N HIS A 356 -20.09 -11.15 23.72
CA HIS A 356 -19.85 -12.49 23.18
C HIS A 356 -19.31 -12.49 21.75
N LYS A 357 -19.67 -11.47 20.95
CA LYS A 357 -19.16 -11.27 19.60
C LYS A 357 -17.86 -10.47 19.54
N LYS A 358 -17.26 -10.13 20.69
CA LYS A 358 -16.07 -9.27 20.80
C LYS A 358 -16.24 -7.89 20.15
N LEU A 359 -17.48 -7.39 20.08
CA LEU A 359 -17.80 -6.06 19.56
C LEU A 359 -17.83 -4.99 20.65
N LEU A 360 -17.83 -5.40 21.92
CA LEU A 360 -17.81 -4.56 23.10
C LEU A 360 -16.89 -5.19 24.14
N PHE A 361 -16.02 -4.39 24.75
CA PHE A 361 -15.07 -4.83 25.77
C PHE A 361 -15.38 -4.12 27.10
N PHE A 362 -15.28 -4.87 28.19
CA PHE A 362 -15.36 -4.32 29.53
C PHE A 362 -13.96 -4.12 30.07
N VAL A 363 -13.65 -2.89 30.41
CA VAL A 363 -12.36 -2.47 30.97
C VAL A 363 -12.67 -1.89 32.36
N ASP A 364 -11.98 -2.35 33.38
CA ASP A 364 -12.08 -1.76 34.71
C ASP A 364 -11.16 -0.53 34.86
N PHE A 365 -11.08 0.05 36.05
CA PHE A 365 -10.24 1.22 36.32
C PHE A 365 -8.75 0.89 36.53
N SER A 366 -8.35 -0.38 36.37
CA SER A 366 -6.96 -0.80 36.49
C SER A 366 -6.17 -0.40 35.25
N SER A 367 -4.94 0.07 35.46
CA SER A 367 -3.99 0.33 34.38
C SER A 367 -3.70 -0.92 33.54
N ALA A 368 -3.78 -2.11 34.14
CA ALA A 368 -3.57 -3.38 33.44
C ALA A 368 -4.65 -3.67 32.39
N SER A 369 -5.86 -3.12 32.54
CA SER A 369 -7.00 -3.44 31.69
C SER A 369 -6.93 -2.74 30.33
N LEU A 370 -6.19 -1.63 30.21
CA LEU A 370 -6.01 -0.93 28.93
C LEU A 370 -5.22 -1.79 27.91
N GLY A 371 -4.25 -2.56 28.39
CA GLY A 371 -3.48 -3.50 27.55
C GLY A 371 -4.26 -4.74 27.11
N THR A 372 -5.50 -4.93 27.57
CA THR A 372 -6.35 -6.06 27.18
C THR A 372 -7.22 -5.79 25.96
N ILE A 373 -7.26 -4.53 25.49
CA ILE A 373 -8.05 -4.15 24.33
C ILE A 373 -7.31 -4.59 23.07
N GLU A 374 -7.92 -5.52 22.33
CA GLU A 374 -7.37 -6.00 21.06
C GLU A 374 -7.40 -4.88 20.00
N ASP A 375 -6.45 -4.92 19.07
CA ASP A 375 -6.45 -4.01 17.92
C ASP A 375 -7.34 -4.54 16.77
N PHE A 376 -8.04 -3.62 16.11
CA PHE A 376 -8.95 -3.90 15.01
C PHE A 376 -8.54 -3.24 13.68
N ALA A 377 -7.32 -2.70 13.59
CA ALA A 377 -6.80 -2.09 12.37
C ALA A 377 -6.85 -3.03 11.16
N THR A 378 -6.77 -4.35 11.37
CA THR A 378 -6.79 -5.41 10.33
C THR A 378 -8.08 -6.23 10.29
N THR A 379 -9.13 -5.82 11.02
CA THR A 379 -10.41 -6.53 11.04
C THR A 379 -11.24 -6.22 9.78
N ASP A 380 -11.74 -7.24 9.09
CA ASP A 380 -12.64 -7.02 7.96
C ASP A 380 -13.96 -6.34 8.39
N ILE A 381 -14.26 -5.19 7.78
CA ILE A 381 -15.51 -4.44 7.99
C ILE A 381 -16.73 -5.31 7.61
N GLY A 382 -16.61 -6.11 6.55
CA GLY A 382 -17.65 -7.04 6.14
C GLY A 382 -17.97 -8.08 7.22
N HIS A 383 -16.94 -8.54 7.94
CA HIS A 383 -17.09 -9.43 9.08
C HIS A 383 -17.83 -8.78 10.24
N ILE A 384 -17.48 -7.54 10.62
CA ILE A 384 -18.18 -6.78 11.68
C ILE A 384 -19.68 -6.66 11.37
N ILE A 385 -20.02 -6.33 10.12
CA ILE A 385 -21.42 -6.24 9.66
C ILE A 385 -22.12 -7.59 9.75
N SER A 386 -21.44 -8.67 9.36
CA SER A 386 -21.97 -10.03 9.48
C SER A 386 -22.25 -10.40 10.93
N LEU A 387 -21.38 -10.04 11.87
CA LEU A 387 -21.59 -10.25 13.30
C LEU A 387 -22.79 -9.45 13.79
N LEU A 388 -22.89 -8.15 13.50
CA LEU A 388 -24.03 -7.32 13.88
C LEU A 388 -25.36 -7.82 13.30
N SER A 389 -25.34 -8.44 12.12
CA SER A 389 -26.53 -9.02 11.49
C SER A 389 -27.07 -10.28 12.22
N GLN A 390 -26.25 -10.90 13.08
CA GLN A 390 -26.60 -12.09 13.85
C GLN A 390 -27.37 -11.78 15.16
N VAL A 391 -27.71 -10.51 15.44
CA VAL A 391 -28.52 -10.13 16.61
C VAL A 391 -29.83 -10.92 16.61
N THR A 392 -30.12 -11.65 17.69
CA THR A 392 -31.33 -12.45 17.80
C THR A 392 -32.52 -11.63 18.31
N SER A 393 -33.73 -12.11 18.03
CA SER A 393 -34.96 -11.50 18.52
C SER A 393 -35.22 -11.92 19.97
N TYR A 394 -34.61 -11.21 20.92
CA TYR A 394 -34.86 -11.42 22.34
C TYR A 394 -36.22 -10.86 22.74
N GLN A 395 -37.04 -11.66 23.42
CA GLN A 395 -38.35 -11.27 23.94
C GLN A 395 -38.44 -11.69 25.40
N ILE A 396 -38.95 -10.80 26.26
CA ILE A 396 -39.17 -11.11 27.68
C ILE A 396 -40.41 -11.99 27.88
N ASP A 397 -41.47 -11.72 27.12
CA ASP A 397 -42.71 -12.48 27.09
C ASP A 397 -43.44 -12.30 25.74
N ARG A 398 -44.65 -12.85 25.63
CA ARG A 398 -45.48 -12.80 24.41
C ARG A 398 -46.01 -11.42 24.05
N ASN A 399 -46.05 -10.48 24.99
CA ASN A 399 -46.58 -9.14 24.78
C ASN A 399 -45.52 -8.18 24.18
N HIS A 400 -44.23 -8.52 24.26
CA HIS A 400 -43.11 -7.66 23.85
C HIS A 400 -42.45 -8.09 22.54
N THR A 401 -43.25 -8.55 21.58
CA THR A 401 -42.75 -9.10 20.31
C THR A 401 -41.93 -8.10 19.48
N ASN A 402 -42.27 -6.82 19.58
CA ASN A 402 -41.65 -5.70 18.86
C ASN A 402 -40.68 -4.87 19.70
N CYS A 403 -40.30 -5.32 20.89
CA CYS A 403 -39.34 -4.60 21.74
C CYS A 403 -37.89 -5.03 21.52
N GLY A 404 -37.68 -6.12 20.77
CA GLY A 404 -36.38 -6.76 20.59
C GLY A 404 -35.37 -5.92 19.81
N LEU A 405 -34.09 -6.00 20.20
CA LEU A 405 -32.99 -5.28 19.56
C LEU A 405 -32.86 -5.54 18.05
N ARG A 406 -33.13 -6.79 17.61
CA ARG A 406 -33.00 -7.21 16.21
C ARG A 406 -33.76 -6.31 15.24
N ILE A 407 -35.02 -6.00 15.54
CA ILE A 407 -35.87 -5.22 14.63
C ILE A 407 -35.42 -3.76 14.49
N LYS A 408 -34.64 -3.26 15.46
CA LYS A 408 -34.11 -1.89 15.48
C LYS A 408 -32.76 -1.81 14.78
N ILE A 409 -31.85 -2.74 15.06
CA ILE A 409 -30.48 -2.74 14.50
C ILE A 409 -30.46 -3.17 13.03
N LEU A 410 -31.23 -4.19 12.64
CA LEU A 410 -31.06 -4.81 11.33
C LEU A 410 -31.29 -3.83 10.15
N PRO A 411 -32.34 -2.98 10.14
CA PRO A 411 -32.53 -1.99 9.07
C PRO A 411 -31.36 -1.01 8.93
N ILE A 412 -30.73 -0.63 10.06
CA ILE A 412 -29.57 0.26 10.08
C ILE A 412 -28.34 -0.43 9.48
N VAL A 413 -28.09 -1.68 9.89
CA VAL A 413 -26.95 -2.46 9.38
C VAL A 413 -27.10 -2.73 7.88
N GLU A 414 -28.31 -3.02 7.41
CA GLU A 414 -28.62 -3.16 5.98
C GLU A 414 -28.39 -1.85 5.21
N TYR A 415 -28.78 -0.72 5.79
CA TYR A 415 -28.53 0.60 5.21
C TYR A 415 -27.02 0.89 5.10
N ILE A 416 -26.26 0.69 6.17
CA ILE A 416 -24.79 0.87 6.16
C ILE A 416 -24.16 -0.05 5.11
N LYS A 417 -24.60 -1.31 5.02
CA LYS A 417 -24.13 -2.25 4.00
C LYS A 417 -24.40 -1.76 2.58
N SER A 418 -25.57 -1.17 2.31
CA SER A 418 -25.90 -0.55 1.02
C SER A 418 -24.97 0.64 0.72
N MET A 419 -24.72 1.50 1.72
CA MET A 419 -23.79 2.62 1.59
C MET A 419 -22.35 2.15 1.36
N LEU A 420 -21.98 0.99 1.91
CA LEU A 420 -20.68 0.39 1.64
C LEU A 420 -20.52 -0.05 0.18
N SER A 421 -21.59 -0.35 -0.56
CA SER A 421 -21.50 -0.67 -1.99
C SER A 421 -21.28 0.56 -2.89
N SER A 422 -21.31 1.78 -2.33
CA SER A 422 -21.06 3.01 -3.07
C SER A 422 -19.59 3.15 -3.53
N ASN A 423 -19.36 3.99 -4.53
CA ASN A 423 -18.01 4.22 -5.07
C ASN A 423 -17.23 5.24 -4.24
N VAL A 424 -17.89 5.99 -3.36
CA VAL A 424 -17.26 7.09 -2.60
C VAL A 424 -16.22 6.61 -1.58
N ILE A 425 -16.23 5.32 -1.24
CA ILE A 425 -15.26 4.71 -0.32
C ILE A 425 -13.89 4.57 -0.98
N SER A 426 -13.87 4.17 -2.24
CA SER A 426 -12.65 4.05 -3.03
C SER A 426 -12.09 5.41 -3.45
N ILE A 427 -10.83 5.43 -3.89
CA ILE A 427 -10.21 6.64 -4.43
C ILE A 427 -10.46 6.73 -5.95
N PRO A 428 -11.33 7.64 -6.43
CA PRO A 428 -11.52 7.85 -7.85
C PRO A 428 -10.37 8.67 -8.43
N ARG A 429 -9.44 8.02 -9.13
CA ARG A 429 -8.21 8.66 -9.69
C ARG A 429 -8.48 9.97 -10.42
N SER A 430 -9.46 9.99 -11.33
CA SER A 430 -9.77 11.15 -12.17
C SER A 430 -10.35 12.31 -11.38
N ALA A 431 -11.24 12.04 -10.42
CA ALA A 431 -11.82 13.08 -9.56
C ALA A 431 -10.80 13.59 -8.54
N TRP A 432 -9.96 12.71 -7.98
CA TRP A 432 -8.87 13.08 -7.09
C TRP A 432 -7.90 14.06 -7.74
N LYS A 433 -7.48 13.79 -8.99
CA LYS A 433 -6.57 14.67 -9.74
C LYS A 433 -7.22 16.01 -10.09
N LYS A 434 -8.51 16.04 -10.41
CA LYS A 434 -9.24 17.25 -10.82
C LYS A 434 -9.59 18.16 -9.65
N ASN A 435 -10.06 17.58 -8.55
CA ASN A 435 -10.50 18.31 -7.36
C ASN A 435 -10.31 17.43 -6.12
N ARG A 436 -9.09 17.48 -5.57
CA ARG A 436 -8.72 16.76 -4.35
C ARG A 436 -9.56 17.19 -3.16
N ALA A 437 -9.73 18.49 -2.95
CA ALA A 437 -10.48 19.05 -1.83
C ALA A 437 -11.93 18.52 -1.78
N ALA A 438 -12.61 18.47 -2.92
CA ALA A 438 -13.97 17.93 -2.98
C ALA A 438 -14.03 16.40 -2.87
N THR A 439 -12.94 15.67 -3.16
CA THR A 439 -12.92 14.20 -3.14
C THR A 439 -12.46 13.64 -1.79
N SER A 440 -11.53 14.33 -1.13
CA SER A 440 -10.96 13.96 0.16
C SER A 440 -11.97 14.07 1.30
N TRP A 441 -11.84 13.18 2.29
CA TRP A 441 -12.61 13.22 3.53
C TRP A 441 -11.89 14.03 4.63
N MET A 442 -10.61 14.38 4.44
CA MET A 442 -9.81 15.15 5.40
C MET A 442 -10.35 16.58 5.58
N HIS A 443 -10.64 17.28 4.47
CA HIS A 443 -11.09 18.69 4.51
C HIS A 443 -12.49 18.92 5.12
N SER A 444 -13.30 17.86 5.27
CA SER A 444 -14.62 17.99 5.91
C SER A 444 -14.55 18.29 7.41
N ALA A 445 -13.38 18.14 8.04
CA ALA A 445 -13.21 18.37 9.48
C ALA A 445 -13.05 19.85 9.85
N GLU A 446 -12.29 20.62 9.05
CA GLU A 446 -11.91 22.02 9.34
C GLU A 446 -12.96 23.04 8.85
N ASP A 447 -13.57 22.84 7.67
CA ASP A 447 -14.61 23.75 7.13
C ASP A 447 -15.95 23.69 7.90
N ALA A 448 -16.08 22.76 8.84
CA ALA A 448 -17.28 22.54 9.64
C ALA A 448 -17.31 23.36 10.95
N GLU A 449 -16.42 24.34 11.11
CA GLU A 449 -16.44 25.32 12.20
C GLU A 449 -17.38 26.52 11.93
N GLY A 450 -17.86 26.69 10.69
CA GLY A 450 -18.60 27.89 10.28
C GLY A 450 -20.13 27.79 10.11
N LYS A 451 -20.74 26.61 10.27
CA LYS A 451 -22.22 26.46 10.20
C LYS A 451 -22.76 25.65 11.38
N ASP A 452 -23.49 26.37 12.21
CA ASP A 452 -24.14 26.01 13.46
C ASP A 452 -25.34 25.07 13.23
N ASP A 453 -25.01 23.79 13.02
CA ASP A 453 -25.76 22.59 13.39
C ASP A 453 -24.81 21.44 13.06
N GLY A 454 -24.05 20.96 14.05
CA GLY A 454 -23.01 19.95 13.86
C GLY A 454 -23.52 18.81 12.98
N ASN A 455 -22.77 18.42 11.95
CA ASN A 455 -23.15 17.48 10.89
C ASN A 455 -23.72 16.15 11.43
N VAL A 456 -24.99 16.12 11.85
CA VAL A 456 -25.68 14.97 12.44
C VAL A 456 -26.39 14.22 11.32
N PHE A 457 -25.96 12.99 11.07
CA PHE A 457 -26.70 12.09 10.20
C PHE A 457 -27.95 11.57 10.93
N ARG A 458 -29.14 11.74 10.35
CA ARG A 458 -30.40 11.24 10.92
C ARG A 458 -30.96 10.10 10.10
N TYR A 459 -31.09 8.92 10.71
CA TYR A 459 -31.70 7.76 10.09
C TYR A 459 -33.22 7.83 10.23
N THR A 460 -33.92 8.26 9.17
CA THR A 460 -35.38 8.35 9.16
C THR A 460 -36.02 7.19 8.41
N ARG A 461 -37.33 6.97 8.61
CA ARG A 461 -38.10 5.99 7.81
C ARG A 461 -38.02 6.25 6.30
N SER A 462 -37.90 7.51 5.90
CA SER A 462 -37.75 7.88 4.48
C SER A 462 -36.41 7.41 3.89
N VAL A 463 -35.34 7.52 4.68
CA VAL A 463 -33.99 7.03 4.32
C VAL A 463 -33.98 5.51 4.27
N ALA A 464 -34.61 4.85 5.24
CA ALA A 464 -34.71 3.38 5.30
C ALA A 464 -35.50 2.79 4.11
N GLY A 465 -36.53 3.50 3.63
CA GLY A 465 -37.41 3.07 2.54
C GLY A 465 -37.01 3.57 1.15
N ASP A 466 -35.87 4.24 1.01
CA ASP A 466 -35.48 4.89 -0.24
C ASP A 466 -35.28 3.87 -1.37
N GLN A 467 -36.08 3.99 -2.43
CA GLN A 467 -36.03 3.08 -3.58
C GLN A 467 -34.68 3.10 -4.30
N ARG A 468 -33.90 4.19 -4.17
CA ARG A 468 -32.56 4.33 -4.77
C ARG A 468 -31.56 3.34 -4.16
N LEU A 469 -31.81 2.85 -2.95
CA LEU A 469 -30.98 1.83 -2.29
C LEU A 469 -31.09 0.45 -2.95
N ARG A 470 -32.08 0.23 -3.82
CA ARG A 470 -32.28 -1.04 -4.54
C ARG A 470 -31.39 -1.18 -5.78
N PHE A 471 -30.73 -0.10 -6.21
CA PHE A 471 -29.90 -0.09 -7.41
C PHE A 471 -28.46 0.28 -7.04
N GLU A 472 -27.52 -0.66 -7.21
CA GLU A 472 -26.09 -0.40 -7.00
C GLU A 472 -25.59 0.66 -8.01
N GLY A 473 -24.84 1.65 -7.53
CA GLY A 473 -24.21 2.67 -8.38
C GLY A 473 -25.10 3.86 -8.78
N ALA A 474 -26.26 4.06 -8.14
CA ALA A 474 -27.04 5.28 -8.35
C ALA A 474 -26.26 6.52 -7.88
N MET A 475 -26.20 7.59 -8.67
CA MET A 475 -25.49 8.85 -8.31
C MET A 475 -25.89 9.40 -6.92
N ALA A 476 -27.10 9.11 -6.47
CA ALA A 476 -27.57 9.49 -5.14
C ALA A 476 -26.92 8.67 -3.99
N SER A 477 -26.51 7.42 -4.22
CA SER A 477 -25.91 6.56 -3.19
C SER A 477 -24.54 7.07 -2.76
N ASP A 478 -23.74 7.63 -3.66
CA ASP A 478 -22.43 8.19 -3.33
C ASP A 478 -22.55 9.42 -2.42
N ARG A 479 -23.56 10.27 -2.67
CA ARG A 479 -23.86 11.41 -1.81
C ARG A 479 -24.36 10.96 -0.43
N MET A 480 -25.31 10.04 -0.39
CA MET A 480 -25.86 9.51 0.87
C MET A 480 -24.79 8.80 1.71
N ALA A 481 -23.91 8.02 1.06
CA ALA A 481 -22.80 7.35 1.73
C ALA A 481 -21.80 8.36 2.28
N ARG A 482 -21.51 9.43 1.53
CA ARG A 482 -20.63 10.50 2.01
C ARG A 482 -21.23 11.22 3.22
N GLU A 483 -22.50 11.62 3.14
CA GLU A 483 -23.22 12.26 4.26
C GLU A 483 -23.23 11.35 5.50
N LEU A 484 -23.41 10.04 5.32
CA LEU A 484 -23.35 9.07 6.40
C LEU A 484 -21.96 8.95 7.04
N PHE A 485 -20.92 8.67 6.24
CA PHE A 485 -19.61 8.32 6.79
C PHE A 485 -18.81 9.55 7.25
N THR A 486 -19.10 10.74 6.72
CA THR A 486 -18.40 11.97 7.12
C THR A 486 -19.17 12.78 8.19
N ALA A 487 -20.25 12.23 8.74
CA ALA A 487 -20.99 12.85 9.83
C ALA A 487 -20.14 12.97 11.12
N LYS A 488 -20.42 14.01 11.92
CA LYS A 488 -19.81 14.20 13.25
C LYS A 488 -20.54 13.37 14.31
N SER A 489 -21.84 13.13 14.11
CA SER A 489 -22.66 12.28 14.99
C SER A 489 -23.79 11.63 14.20
N TRP A 490 -24.38 10.58 14.78
CA TRP A 490 -25.46 9.80 14.16
C TRP A 490 -26.64 9.68 15.12
N ASP A 491 -27.82 10.01 14.64
CA ASP A 491 -29.09 9.67 15.28
C ASP A 491 -29.73 8.52 14.53
N TRP A 492 -29.83 7.38 15.20
CA TRP A 492 -30.38 6.15 14.65
C TRP A 492 -31.87 5.97 14.98
N THR A 493 -32.52 6.97 15.59
CA THR A 493 -33.94 6.94 15.94
C THR A 493 -34.82 7.21 14.71
N PRO A 494 -35.66 6.25 14.26
CA PRO A 494 -36.46 6.43 13.04
C PRO A 494 -37.61 7.45 13.16
N GLU A 495 -37.88 7.97 14.36
CA GLU A 495 -39.06 8.78 14.72
C GLU A 495 -38.72 10.22 15.13
N GLY A 496 -37.53 10.71 14.76
CA GLY A 496 -37.16 12.12 14.90
C GLY A 496 -37.88 13.03 13.92
#